data_AF-A0A949AG43-F1
#
_entry.id   AF-A0A949AG43-F1
#
_cell.length_a   1.000
_cell.length_b   1.000
_cell.length_c   1.000
_cell.angle_alpha   90.00
_cell.angle_beta   90.00
_cell.angle_gamma   90.00
#
_symmetry.space_group_name_H-M   'P 1'
#
loop_
_entity.id
_entity.type
_entity.pdbx_description
1 polymer ?
#
loop_
_entity_poly.entity_id
_entity_poly.type
_entity_poly.pdbx_seq_one_letter_code
_entity_poly.pdbx_strand_id
1 'polypeptide(L)' 'GADSDAEFKRFLIIALRSGYEVMCGIEVSMKLGYLVDKKGKEILGRLEELSAMISGFTKKLKADS' A
#
# COMPACT_ATOMS: atom_id res chain seq x y z
N GLY A 1 5.88 -0.69 18.85
CA GLY A 1 6.63 -1.64 18.03
C GLY A 1 7.27 -0.86 16.92
N ALA A 2 8.52 -0.45 17.15
CA ALA A 2 9.46 0.28 16.29
C ALA A 2 10.24 1.19 17.25
N ASP A 3 11.38 0.72 17.73
CA ASP A 3 12.18 1.43 18.74
C ASP A 3 12.89 2.67 18.17
N SER A 4 12.60 3.03 16.91
CA SER A 4 13.02 4.26 16.23
C SER A 4 12.13 4.59 15.03
N ASP A 5 12.15 5.86 14.61
CA ASP A 5 11.54 6.33 13.35
C ASP A 5 12.06 5.57 12.12
N ALA A 6 13.33 5.13 12.15
CA ALA A 6 13.93 4.33 11.09
C ALA A 6 13.26 2.95 10.98
N GLU A 7 13.03 2.29 12.12
CA GLU A 7 12.35 1.00 12.16
C GLU A 7 10.87 1.14 11.77
N PHE A 8 10.21 2.21 12.22
CA PHE A 8 8.82 2.45 11.86
C PHE A 8 8.67 2.71 10.36
N LYS A 9 9.56 3.51 9.78
CA LYS A 9 9.66 3.74 8.34
C LYS A 9 9.88 2.45 7.57
N ARG A 10 10.69 1.52 8.08
CA ARG A 10 10.88 0.20 7.47
C ARG A 10 9.56 -0.58 7.42
N PHE A 11 8.78 -0.60 8.51
CA PHE A 11 7.46 -1.25 8.51
C PHE A 11 6.49 -0.61 7.52
N LEU A 12 6.48 0.72 7.41
CA LEU A 12 5.65 1.43 6.43
C LEU A 12 6.03 1.12 4.99
N ILE A 13 7.34 0.98 4.69
CA ILE A 13 7.82 0.56 3.37
C ILE A 13 7.38 -0.87 3.06
N ILE A 14 7.44 -1.79 4.03
CA ILE A 14 6.95 -3.16 3.87
C ILE A 14 5.46 -3.16 3.56
N ALA A 15 4.66 -2.42 4.34
CA ALA A 15 3.22 -2.31 4.13
C ALA A 15 2.87 -1.76 2.73
N LEU A 16 3.61 -0.74 2.26
CA LEU A 16 3.44 -0.18 0.92
C LEU A 16 3.71 -1.22 -0.18
N ARG A 17 4.78 -2.01 -0.03
CA ARG A 17 5.13 -3.07 -0.99
C ARG A 17 4.08 -4.17 -1.03
N SER A 18 3.59 -4.61 0.13
CA SER A 18 2.49 -5.58 0.19
C SER A 18 1.21 -5.01 -0.44
N GLY A 19 0.95 -3.71 -0.29
CA GLY A 19 -0.13 -3.03 -1.00
C GLY A 19 -0.02 -3.19 -2.53
N TYR A 20 1.17 -2.99 -3.10
CA TYR A 20 1.40 -3.19 -4.54
C TYR A 20 1.24 -4.63 -4.99
N GLU A 21 1.64 -5.61 -4.18
CA GLU A 21 1.41 -7.03 -4.46
C GLU A 21 -0.10 -7.33 -4.55
N VAL A 22 -0.90 -6.78 -3.63
CA VAL A 22 -2.36 -6.91 -3.68
C VAL A 22 -2.94 -6.24 -4.93
N MET A 23 -2.48 -5.02 -5.27
CA MET A 23 -2.93 -4.35 -6.50
C MET A 23 -2.70 -5.21 -7.74
N CYS A 24 -1.50 -5.78 -7.87
CA CYS A 24 -1.16 -6.71 -8.95
C CYS A 24 -2.09 -7.94 -8.96
N GLY A 25 -2.33 -8.56 -7.80
CA GLY A 25 -3.24 -9.69 -7.67
C GLY A 25 -4.68 -9.37 -8.09
N ILE A 26 -5.17 -8.17 -7.76
CA ILE A 26 -6.49 -7.68 -8.18
C ILE A 26 -6.55 -7.49 -9.70
N GLU A 27 -5.54 -6.87 -10.30
CA GLU A 27 -5.47 -6.69 -11.76
C GLU A 27 -5.44 -8.01 -12.51
N VAL A 28 -4.66 -8.99 -12.04
CA VAL A 28 -4.62 -10.34 -12.62
C VAL A 28 -5.99 -11.01 -12.49
N SER A 29 -6.62 -10.92 -11.32
CA SER A 29 -7.94 -11.51 -11.08
C SER A 29 -9.02 -10.91 -11.98
N MET A 30 -8.97 -9.60 -12.25
CA MET A 30 -9.85 -8.95 -13.21
C MET A 30 -9.61 -9.45 -14.64
N LYS A 31 -8.34 -9.54 -15.08
CA LYS A 31 -7.97 -10.01 -16.42
C LYS A 31 -8.39 -11.45 -16.68
N LEU A 32 -8.37 -12.31 -15.66
CA LEU A 32 -8.79 -13.71 -15.75
C LEU A 32 -10.31 -13.91 -15.60
N GLY A 33 -11.07 -12.84 -15.38
CA GLY A 33 -12.52 -12.91 -15.16
C GLY A 33 -12.92 -13.49 -13.81
N TYR A 34 -11.99 -13.64 -12.87
CA TYR A 34 -12.27 -14.09 -11.50
C TYR A 34 -12.85 -12.99 -10.61
N LEU A 35 -12.66 -11.73 -11.00
CA LEU A 35 -13.16 -10.56 -10.28
C LEU A 35 -13.88 -9.60 -11.23
N VAL A 36 -15.08 -9.18 -10.85
CA VAL A 36 -15.87 -8.20 -11.61
C VAL A 36 -15.17 -6.84 -11.60
N ASP A 37 -15.00 -6.22 -12.78
CA ASP A 37 -14.32 -4.94 -12.98
C ASP A 37 -14.74 -3.84 -12.02
N LYS A 38 -16.06 -3.69 -11.79
CA LYS A 38 -16.58 -2.67 -10.86
C LYS A 38 -16.00 -2.85 -9.46
N LYS A 39 -15.94 -4.09 -8.97
CA LYS A 39 -15.44 -4.38 -7.63
C LYS A 39 -13.92 -4.29 -7.58
N GLY A 40 -13.24 -4.74 -8.62
CA GLY A 40 -11.79 -4.60 -8.72
C GLY A 40 -11.33 -3.14 -8.72
N LYS A 41 -11.99 -2.27 -9.51
CA LYS A 41 -11.70 -0.82 -9.52
C LYS A 41 -11.98 -0.14 -8.18
N GLU A 42 -13.05 -0.53 -7.48
CA GLU A 42 -13.33 -0.05 -6.12
C GLU A 42 -12.19 -0.40 -5.15
N ILE A 43 -11.70 -1.65 -5.19
CA ILE A 43 -10.60 -2.11 -4.34
C ILE A 43 -9.29 -1.40 -4.69
N LEU A 44 -8.98 -1.26 -5.98
CA LEU A 44 -7.79 -0.56 -6.46
C LEU A 44 -7.78 0.91 -6.00
N GLY A 45 -8.90 1.63 -6.12
CA GLY A 45 -8.99 3.01 -5.64
C GLY A 45 -8.70 3.14 -4.14
N ARG A 46 -9.20 2.20 -3.31
CA ARG A 46 -8.90 2.18 -1.87
C ARG A 46 -7.43 1.87 -1.58
N LEU A 47 -6.79 1.02 -2.39
CA LEU A 47 -5.36 0.71 -2.25
C LEU A 47 -4.48 1.90 -2.67
N GLU A 48 -4.90 2.69 -3.67
CA GLU A 48 -4.24 3.93 -4.06
C GLU A 48 -4.31 4.98 -2.95
N GLU A 49 -5.49 5.19 -2.36
CA GLU A 49 -5.67 6.09 -1.20
C GLU A 49 -4.76 5.67 -0.03
N LEU A 50 -4.75 4.38 0.29
CA LEU A 50 -3.90 3.83 1.36
C LEU A 50 -2.41 4.04 1.07
N SER A 51 -1.98 3.79 -0.17
CA SER A 51 -0.60 3.99 -0.60
C SER A 51 -0.19 5.47 -0.53
N ALA A 52 -1.10 6.38 -0.87
CA ALA A 52 -0.88 7.82 -0.77
C ALA A 52 -0.75 8.27 0.69
N MET A 53 -1.60 7.76 1.59
CA MET A 53 -1.52 8.03 3.03
C MET A 53 -0.20 7.55 3.62
N ILE A 54 0.19 6.29 3.35
CA ILE A 54 1.45 5.72 3.84
C ILE A 54 2.64 6.52 3.31
N SER A 55 2.64 6.86 2.01
CA SER A 55 3.73 7.63 1.39
C SER A 55 3.83 9.04 1.98
N GLY A 56 2.69 9.72 2.15
CA GLY A 56 2.62 11.06 2.74
C GLY A 56 3.08 11.08 4.20
N PHE A 57 2.68 10.08 4.98
CA PHE A 57 3.08 9.94 6.37
C PHE A 57 4.57 9.59 6.50
N THR A 58 5.07 8.64 5.71
CA THR A 58 6.48 8.21 5.69
C THR A 58 7.43 9.37 5.39
N LYS A 59 7.03 10.33 4.55
CA LYS A 59 7.82 11.54 4.26
C LYS A 59 7.92 12.51 5.43
N LYS A 60 6.96 12.48 6.37
CA LYS A 60 6.92 13.36 7.54
C LYS A 60 7.66 12.80 8.75
N LEU A 61 7.93 11.49 8.77
CA LEU A 61 8.80 10.88 9.78
C LEU A 61 10.21 11.45 9.62
N LYS A 62 10.63 12.28 10.57
CA LYS A 62 11.99 12.81 10.66
C LYS A 62 12.77 11.81 11.49
N ALA A 63 13.84 11.25 10.93
CA ALA A 63 14.84 10.63 11.77
C ALA A 63 15.43 11.75 12.65
N ASP A 64 15.04 11.79 13.92
CA ASP A 64 15.77 12.58 14.91
C ASP A 64 17.23 12.15 14.80
N SER A 65 18.07 13.10 14.34
CA SER A 65 19.49 12.91 14.07
C SER A 65 20.29 13.06 15.36
#